data_AF-A0A1C5BM82-F1
#
_entry.id   AF-A0A1C5BM82-F1
#
_cell.length_a   1.000
_cell.length_b   1.000
_cell.length_c   1.000
_cell.angle_alpha   90.00
_cell.angle_beta   90.00
_cell.angle_gamma   90.00
#
_symmetry.space_group_name_H-M   'P 1'
#
loop_
_entity.id
_entity.type
_entity.pdbx_description
1 polymer ?
#
loop_
_entity_poly.entity_id
_entity_poly.type
_entity_poly.pdbx_seq_one_letter_code
_entity_poly.pdbx_strand_id
1 'polypeptide(L)'
;MHRTRVARVAAVALAAAAFTAFAPAVPAIADPTVRAAEKCPGVSTVGRYCGYHPGTQWAELGSQGNHVKEIQALINETTRYGEPGGTKLVVDGIYGAKTKSAVTWFQWYYGSEAISDGIVGPQTWEMLRYGKR
;
A
#
# COMPACT_ATOMS: atom_id res chain seq x y z
N MET A 1 -20.50 -56.73 50.76
CA MET A 1 -21.31 -57.12 49.60
C MET A 1 -22.68 -56.46 49.71
N HIS A 2 -22.96 -55.40 48.94
CA HIS A 2 -24.32 -54.89 48.70
C HIS A 2 -24.36 -54.29 47.28
N ARG A 3 -25.22 -54.85 46.43
CA ARG A 3 -25.53 -54.39 45.07
C ARG A 3 -26.91 -53.72 45.12
N THR A 4 -27.07 -52.55 44.52
CA THR A 4 -28.38 -52.03 44.09
C THR A 4 -28.23 -51.15 42.84
N ARG A 5 -29.29 -51.17 42.02
CA ARG A 5 -29.27 -50.92 40.57
C ARG A 5 -29.59 -49.46 40.19
N VAL A 6 -28.90 -49.01 39.14
CA VAL A 6 -29.28 -48.15 37.98
C VAL A 6 -30.53 -47.24 38.08
N ALA A 7 -30.35 -45.96 37.74
CA ALA A 7 -31.33 -45.20 36.94
C ALA A 7 -30.60 -44.21 36.01
N ARG A 8 -30.95 -44.26 34.73
CA ARG A 8 -30.46 -43.41 33.63
C ARG A 8 -31.18 -42.07 33.66
N VAL A 9 -30.49 -40.96 33.43
CA VAL A 9 -31.11 -39.73 32.91
C VAL A 9 -30.34 -39.29 31.66
N ALA A 10 -31.14 -38.92 30.66
CA ALA A 10 -30.82 -38.77 29.27
C ALA A 10 -29.99 -37.53 28.92
N ALA A 11 -29.37 -37.64 27.75
CA ALA A 11 -28.66 -36.64 26.98
C ALA A 11 -29.42 -35.32 26.77
N VAL A 12 -28.67 -34.23 26.55
CA VAL A 12 -28.84 -33.36 25.36
C VAL A 12 -27.46 -32.81 24.99
N ALA A 13 -26.95 -33.21 23.83
CA ALA A 13 -25.83 -32.56 23.17
C ALA A 13 -26.38 -31.37 22.38
N LEU A 14 -25.78 -30.18 22.52
CA LEU A 14 -25.94 -29.09 21.56
C LEU A 14 -24.57 -28.78 20.99
N ALA A 15 -24.34 -29.29 19.78
CA ALA A 15 -23.21 -28.93 18.93
C ALA A 15 -23.41 -27.49 18.46
N ALA A 16 -22.46 -26.61 18.79
CA ALA A 16 -22.41 -25.28 18.20
C ALA A 16 -21.90 -25.41 16.75
N ALA A 17 -22.76 -25.07 15.79
CA ALA A 17 -22.47 -25.15 14.37
C ALA A 17 -21.35 -24.16 13.98
N ALA A 18 -20.35 -24.65 13.25
CA ALA A 18 -19.32 -23.84 12.62
C ALA A 18 -19.93 -23.01 11.48
N PHE A 19 -19.89 -21.68 11.59
CA PHE A 19 -20.19 -20.79 10.48
C PHE A 19 -19.02 -20.82 9.48
N THR A 20 -19.17 -21.56 8.39
CA THR A 20 -18.33 -21.38 7.21
C THR A 20 -18.73 -20.06 6.55
N ALA A 21 -18.00 -18.99 6.85
CA ALA A 21 -18.14 -17.72 6.17
C ALA A 21 -17.63 -17.86 4.73
N PHE A 22 -18.52 -18.15 3.79
CA PHE A 22 -18.25 -18.00 2.37
C PHE A 22 -18.46 -16.53 2.00
N ALA A 23 -17.40 -15.73 2.10
CA ALA A 23 -17.41 -14.38 1.56
C ALA A 23 -17.40 -14.47 0.01
N PRO A 24 -18.37 -13.87 -0.71
CA PRO A 24 -18.29 -13.82 -2.16
C PRO A 24 -17.10 -12.93 -2.53
N ALA A 25 -16.14 -13.49 -3.26
CA ALA A 25 -15.11 -12.70 -3.93
C ALA A 25 -15.81 -11.80 -4.95
N VAL A 26 -16.02 -10.53 -4.61
CA VAL A 26 -16.47 -9.52 -5.56
C VAL A 26 -15.40 -9.47 -6.65
N PRO A 27 -15.72 -9.75 -7.93
CA PRO A 27 -14.74 -9.59 -8.98
C PRO A 27 -14.41 -8.10 -9.05
N ALA A 28 -13.16 -7.76 -8.79
CA ALA A 28 -12.66 -6.42 -9.03
C ALA A 28 -12.78 -6.17 -10.54
N ILE A 29 -13.84 -5.46 -10.94
CA ILE A 29 -13.96 -4.90 -12.28
C ILE A 29 -12.88 -3.83 -12.34
N ALA A 30 -11.69 -4.20 -12.80
CA ALA A 30 -10.65 -3.25 -13.15
C ALA A 30 -11.19 -2.46 -14.34
N ASP A 31 -11.50 -1.19 -14.10
CA ASP A 31 -11.94 -0.26 -15.12
C ASP A 31 -10.85 -0.19 -16.24
N PRO A 32 -11.17 -0.56 -17.50
CA PRO A 32 -10.19 -0.63 -18.57
C PRO A 32 -9.60 0.74 -18.95
N THR A 33 -10.10 1.85 -18.38
CA THR A 33 -9.53 3.18 -18.58
C THR A 33 -8.36 3.51 -17.66
N VAL A 34 -8.03 2.67 -16.66
CA VAL A 34 -6.82 2.88 -15.85
C VAL A 34 -5.63 2.32 -16.61
N ARG A 35 -5.16 3.06 -17.63
CA ARG A 35 -3.80 2.85 -18.17
C ARG A 35 -2.86 2.90 -16.96
N ALA A 36 -2.15 1.81 -16.69
CA ALA A 36 -0.95 1.86 -15.87
C ALA A 36 -0.14 3.07 -16.35
N ALA A 37 0.18 3.99 -15.44
CA ALA A 37 0.68 5.32 -15.80
C ALA A 37 1.89 5.24 -16.74
N GLU A 38 1.67 5.31 -18.05
CA GLU A 38 2.77 5.36 -19.04
C GLU A 38 3.54 6.69 -18.95
N LYS A 39 2.97 7.66 -18.21
CA LYS A 39 3.66 8.82 -17.67
C LYS A 39 2.83 9.39 -16.54
N CYS A 40 3.45 10.06 -15.58
CA CYS A 40 2.75 10.84 -14.55
C CYS A 40 2.59 12.30 -15.03
N PRO A 41 1.48 12.67 -15.70
CA PRO A 41 1.28 14.03 -16.20
C PRO A 41 1.20 15.06 -15.07
N GLY A 42 1.44 16.33 -15.43
CA GLY A 42 1.11 17.45 -14.56
C GLY A 42 -0.37 17.81 -14.70
N VAL A 43 -1.08 17.87 -13.57
CA VAL A 43 -2.46 18.35 -13.46
C VAL A 43 -2.48 19.58 -12.57
N SER A 44 -3.24 20.60 -12.96
CA SER A 44 -3.21 21.93 -12.32
C SER A 44 -3.58 21.93 -10.83
N THR A 45 -4.39 20.97 -10.38
CA THR A 45 -4.91 20.91 -9.01
C THR A 45 -4.00 20.14 -8.05
N VAL A 46 -3.23 19.18 -8.55
CA VAL A 46 -2.48 18.23 -7.71
C VAL A 46 -1.01 18.07 -8.14
N GLY A 47 -0.55 18.81 -9.14
CA GLY A 47 0.80 18.70 -9.68
C GLY A 47 1.01 17.41 -10.46
N ARG A 48 2.20 16.81 -10.36
CA ARG A 48 2.49 15.52 -10.99
C ARG A 48 1.62 14.42 -10.39
N TYR A 49 0.93 13.65 -11.23
CA TYR A 49 -0.06 12.66 -10.80
C TYR A 49 -0.01 11.40 -11.67
N CYS A 50 0.06 10.23 -11.06
CA CYS A 50 0.13 8.93 -11.72
C CYS A 50 -1.21 8.17 -11.71
N GLY A 51 -2.30 8.78 -11.25
CA GLY A 51 -3.63 8.17 -11.31
C GLY A 51 -4.03 7.31 -10.11
N TYR A 52 -3.17 7.15 -9.09
CA TYR A 52 -3.49 6.28 -7.95
C TYR A 52 -4.08 7.06 -6.77
N HIS A 53 -3.49 8.19 -6.40
CA HIS A 53 -3.94 8.96 -5.25
C HIS A 53 -3.71 10.47 -5.39
N PRO A 54 -4.76 11.31 -5.33
CA PRO A 54 -4.62 12.76 -5.52
C PRO A 54 -4.22 13.51 -4.23
N GLY A 55 -4.38 12.90 -3.05
CA GLY A 55 -4.08 13.53 -1.77
C GLY A 55 -2.61 13.41 -1.35
N THR A 56 -2.35 13.77 -0.09
CA THR A 56 -1.03 13.78 0.57
C THR A 56 -1.03 12.91 1.84
N GLN A 57 -1.67 11.74 1.77
CA GLN A 57 -1.77 10.83 2.90
C GLN A 57 -0.37 10.41 3.37
N TRP A 58 -0.17 10.39 4.69
CA TRP A 58 1.07 9.95 5.31
C TRP A 58 1.44 8.54 4.89
N ALA A 59 2.72 8.30 4.59
CA ALA A 59 3.23 6.98 4.26
C ALA A 59 4.59 6.72 4.90
N GLU A 60 4.73 5.55 5.50
CA GLU A 60 5.97 5.04 6.10
C GLU A 60 6.01 3.51 6.01
N LEU A 61 7.06 2.88 6.54
CA LEU A 61 7.22 1.42 6.51
C LEU A 61 5.96 0.70 7.03
N GLY A 62 5.41 -0.20 6.22
CA GLY A 62 4.18 -0.95 6.54
C GLY A 62 2.89 -0.28 6.05
N SER A 63 2.93 0.97 5.62
CA SER A 63 1.79 1.63 4.95
C SER A 63 1.42 0.90 3.67
N GLN A 64 0.13 0.88 3.34
CA GLN A 64 -0.38 0.17 2.17
C GLN A 64 -1.51 0.93 1.48
N GLY A 65 -1.63 0.76 0.16
CA GLY A 65 -2.75 1.25 -0.63
C GLY A 65 -2.37 2.22 -1.74
N ASN A 66 -3.35 2.92 -2.27
CA ASN A 66 -3.18 3.75 -3.47
C ASN A 66 -2.22 4.93 -3.28
N HIS A 67 -2.13 5.51 -2.08
CA HIS A 67 -1.15 6.57 -1.79
C HIS A 67 0.29 6.05 -1.90
N VAL A 68 0.54 4.79 -1.54
CA VAL A 68 1.85 4.15 -1.74
C VAL A 68 2.13 3.88 -3.22
N LYS A 69 1.13 3.41 -3.97
CA LYS A 69 1.27 3.23 -5.44
C LYS A 69 1.65 4.54 -6.12
N GLU A 70 1.00 5.64 -5.70
CA GLU A 70 1.31 6.97 -6.22
C GLU A 70 2.78 7.35 -5.94
N ILE A 71 3.27 7.14 -4.71
CA ILE A 71 4.68 7.41 -4.34
C ILE A 71 5.63 6.58 -5.21
N GLN A 72 5.39 5.27 -5.30
CA GLN A 72 6.23 4.34 -6.08
C GLN A 72 6.28 4.74 -7.56
N ALA A 73 5.13 5.06 -8.15
CA ALA A 73 5.03 5.50 -9.53
C ALA A 73 5.69 6.86 -9.77
N LEU A 74 5.48 7.84 -8.89
CA LEU A 74 6.12 9.17 -8.99
C LEU A 74 7.64 9.07 -8.92
N ILE A 75 8.20 8.18 -8.08
CA ILE A 75 9.65 7.98 -8.06
C ILE A 75 10.13 7.35 -9.37
N ASN A 76 9.49 6.29 -9.83
CA ASN A 76 9.89 5.56 -11.04
C ASN A 76 9.82 6.38 -12.34
N GLU A 77 8.79 7.20 -12.49
CA GLU A 77 8.49 7.86 -13.77
C GLU A 77 9.06 9.27 -13.88
N THR A 78 9.60 9.78 -12.78
CA THR A 78 9.83 11.21 -12.65
C THR A 78 11.20 11.55 -12.08
N THR A 79 11.96 10.51 -11.71
CA THR A 79 13.32 10.60 -11.20
C THR A 79 14.23 9.63 -11.94
N ARG A 80 15.53 9.69 -11.66
CA ARG A 80 16.53 8.72 -12.17
C ARG A 80 16.79 7.56 -11.21
N TYR A 81 15.92 7.34 -10.22
CA TYR A 81 16.10 6.25 -9.26
C TYR A 81 16.20 4.91 -10.01
N GLY A 82 17.28 4.17 -9.74
CA GLY A 82 17.56 2.92 -10.42
C GLY A 82 18.27 3.05 -11.76
N GLU A 83 18.78 4.22 -12.15
CA GLU A 83 19.61 4.36 -13.37
C GLU A 83 21.09 4.66 -13.10
N PRO A 84 22.00 4.22 -13.98
CA PRO A 84 21.82 3.20 -15.04
C PRO A 84 21.92 1.78 -14.46
N GLY A 85 21.07 0.85 -14.93
CA GLY A 85 21.19 -0.58 -14.60
C GLY A 85 20.63 -1.04 -13.25
N GLY A 86 19.95 -0.17 -12.50
CA GLY A 86 19.19 -0.54 -11.31
C GLY A 86 17.75 -0.95 -11.62
N THR A 87 17.04 -1.42 -10.60
CA THR A 87 15.66 -1.91 -10.71
C THR A 87 14.69 -0.83 -10.23
N LYS A 88 13.72 -0.46 -11.09
CA LYS A 88 12.57 0.36 -10.71
C LYS A 88 11.78 -0.28 -9.56
N LEU A 89 11.06 0.52 -8.79
CA LEU A 89 10.13 0.01 -7.79
C LEU A 89 9.00 -0.79 -8.44
N VAL A 90 8.54 -1.83 -7.75
CA VAL A 90 7.24 -2.43 -8.06
C VAL A 90 6.15 -1.47 -7.56
N VAL A 91 5.15 -1.18 -8.39
CA VAL A 91 4.00 -0.32 -8.03
C VAL A 91 2.88 -1.18 -7.44
N ASP A 92 3.18 -1.86 -6.33
CA ASP A 92 2.28 -2.79 -5.66
C ASP A 92 1.41 -2.12 -4.59
N GLY A 93 1.78 -0.91 -4.15
CA GLY A 93 1.11 -0.22 -3.06
C GLY A 93 1.52 -0.71 -1.68
N ILE A 94 2.65 -1.41 -1.55
CA ILE A 94 3.21 -1.87 -0.27
C ILE A 94 4.46 -1.05 0.04
N TYR A 95 4.43 -0.31 1.15
CA TYR A 95 5.57 0.48 1.58
C TYR A 95 6.55 -0.41 2.34
N GLY A 96 7.26 -1.24 1.59
CA GLY A 96 8.30 -2.14 2.10
C GLY A 96 9.68 -1.47 2.16
N ALA A 97 10.69 -2.28 2.50
CA ALA A 97 12.08 -1.81 2.61
C ALA A 97 12.58 -1.12 1.33
N LYS A 98 12.26 -1.66 0.14
CA LYS A 98 12.66 -1.08 -1.15
C LYS A 98 12.04 0.31 -1.36
N THR A 99 10.75 0.48 -1.06
CA THR A 99 10.07 1.78 -1.16
C THR A 99 10.66 2.77 -0.16
N LYS A 100 10.93 2.35 1.08
CA LYS A 100 11.60 3.20 2.06
C LYS A 100 12.95 3.69 1.56
N SER A 101 13.81 2.79 1.07
CA SER A 101 15.11 3.16 0.52
C SER A 101 15.01 4.13 -0.65
N ALA A 102 14.02 3.95 -1.54
CA ALA A 102 13.80 4.86 -2.66
C ALA A 102 13.32 6.24 -2.21
N VAL A 103 12.44 6.32 -1.20
CA VAL A 103 12.00 7.59 -0.62
C VAL A 103 13.15 8.30 0.08
N THR A 104 13.94 7.59 0.88
CA THR A 104 15.13 8.15 1.53
C THR A 104 16.11 8.71 0.49
N TRP A 105 16.37 7.96 -0.59
CA TRP A 105 17.19 8.45 -1.70
C TRP A 105 16.58 9.70 -2.35
N PHE A 106 15.28 9.69 -2.61
CA PHE A 106 14.57 10.81 -3.21
C PHE A 106 14.68 12.09 -2.37
N GLN A 107 14.45 11.97 -1.06
CA GLN A 107 14.55 13.08 -0.10
C GLN A 107 15.98 13.63 -0.02
N TRP A 108 16.99 12.75 -0.02
CA TRP A 108 18.39 13.17 -0.01
C TRP A 108 18.78 13.87 -1.32
N TYR A 109 18.37 13.31 -2.47
CA TYR A 109 18.78 13.78 -3.79
C TYR A 109 18.10 15.09 -4.21
N TYR A 110 16.80 15.23 -3.93
CA TYR A 110 16.01 16.41 -4.33
C TYR A 110 15.71 17.38 -3.17
N GLY A 111 16.07 17.01 -1.95
CA GLY A 111 15.87 17.82 -0.75
C GLY A 111 17.18 18.05 -0.01
N SER A 112 17.28 17.50 1.20
CA SER A 112 18.48 17.60 2.04
C SER A 112 18.63 16.37 2.93
N GLU A 113 19.84 16.12 3.44
CA GLU A 113 20.12 15.02 4.36
C GLU A 113 19.33 15.11 5.67
N ALA A 114 18.99 16.32 6.13
CA ALA A 114 18.21 16.52 7.35
C ALA A 114 16.77 15.98 7.27
N ILE A 115 16.24 15.76 6.06
CA ILE A 115 14.87 15.27 5.83
C ILE A 115 14.82 13.86 5.23
N SER A 116 15.96 13.18 5.07
CA SER A 116 16.03 11.85 4.46
C SER A 116 15.72 10.73 5.47
N ASP A 117 14.53 10.78 6.06
CA ASP A 117 14.03 9.84 7.08
C ASP A 117 13.29 8.61 6.48
N GLY A 118 12.98 8.66 5.19
CA GLY A 118 12.20 7.64 4.50
C GLY A 118 10.70 7.70 4.78
N ILE A 119 10.19 8.84 5.25
CA ILE A 119 8.78 9.10 5.57
C ILE A 119 8.19 10.09 4.55
N VAL A 120 7.02 9.77 4.00
CA VAL A 120 6.31 10.65 3.07
C VAL A 120 5.26 11.47 3.83
N GLY A 121 5.71 12.58 4.41
CA GLY A 121 4.87 13.64 4.97
C GLY A 121 4.52 14.74 3.95
N PRO A 122 3.83 15.82 4.39
CA PRO A 122 3.39 16.91 3.51
C PRO A 122 4.51 17.53 2.66
N GLN A 123 5.69 17.75 3.25
CA GLN A 123 6.85 18.29 2.53
C GLN A 123 7.36 17.33 1.44
N THR A 124 7.45 16.03 1.74
CA THR A 124 7.84 15.02 0.75
C THR A 124 6.81 14.93 -0.40
N TRP A 125 5.52 15.04 -0.09
CA TRP A 125 4.46 15.11 -1.10
C TRP A 125 4.56 16.32 -2.01
N GLU A 126 4.87 17.50 -1.45
CA GLU A 126 5.07 18.71 -2.23
C GLU A 126 6.24 18.55 -3.21
N MET A 127 7.37 18.00 -2.75
CA MET A 127 8.50 17.68 -3.63
C MET A 127 8.12 16.65 -4.70
N LEU A 128 7.37 15.61 -4.34
CA LEU A 128 6.89 14.59 -5.28
C LEU A 128 5.94 15.15 -6.36
N ARG A 129 5.20 16.23 -6.07
CA ARG A 129 4.22 16.79 -7.02
C ARG A 129 4.76 17.96 -7.81
N TYR A 130 5.56 18.82 -7.18
CA TYR A 130 5.94 20.13 -7.71
C TYR A 130 7.45 20.36 -7.76
N GLY A 131 8.26 19.44 -7.20
CA GLY A 131 9.72 19.54 -7.22
C GLY A 131 10.27 19.61 -8.64
N LYS A 132 11.24 20.51 -8.84
CA LYS A 132 12.01 20.60 -10.09
C LYS A 132 12.92 19.38 -10.22
N ARG A 133 12.92 18.74 -11.39
CA ARG A 133 13.66 17.51 -11.67
C ARG A 133 14.17 17.52 -13.08
#